data_AF-A0A382PIQ6-F1
#
_entry.id   AF-A0A382PIQ6-F1
#
_cell.length_a   1.000
_cell.length_b   1.000
_cell.length_c   1.000
_cell.angle_alpha   90.00
_cell.angle_beta   90.00
_cell.angle_gamma   90.00
#
_symmetry.space_group_name_H-M   'P 1'
#
loop_
_entity.id
_entity.type
_entity.pdbx_description
1 polymer ?
#
loop_
_entity_poly.entity_id
_entity_poly.type
_entity_poly.pdbx_seq_one_letter_code
_entity_poly.pdbx_strand_id
1 'polypeptide(L)' 'MKLIWKKTDSFQDTKKWQNWFKCQDYTEITNIQRFAGSEEWRYPNETEAWSLFDLSNKNTDKYGDEIYLHPIF' A
#
# COMPACT_ATOMS: atom_id res chain seq x y z
N MET A 1 -4.20 8.51 15.88
CA MET A 1 -3.33 7.66 15.04
C MET A 1 -2.98 8.42 13.79
N LYS A 2 -1.71 8.38 13.35
CA LYS A 2 -1.27 9.00 12.09
C LYS A 2 -1.36 7.94 10.99
N LEU A 3 -2.23 8.13 10.01
CA LEU A 3 -2.33 7.25 8.84
C LEU A 3 -1.14 7.53 7.92
N ILE A 4 -0.35 6.49 7.60
CA ILE A 4 0.83 6.60 6.76
C ILE A 4 0.69 5.56 5.64
N TRP A 5 0.84 6.00 4.40
CA TRP A 5 0.79 5.14 3.24
C TRP A 5 2.19 4.94 2.67
N LYS A 6 2.49 3.71 2.29
CA LYS A 6 3.66 3.40 1.49
C LYS A 6 3.28 3.54 0.02
N LYS A 7 4.12 4.22 -0.76
CA LYS A 7 3.87 4.42 -2.19
C LYS A 7 3.83 3.12 -2.99
N THR A 8 4.70 2.16 -2.65
CA THR A 8 4.77 0.86 -3.34
C THR A 8 4.21 -0.26 -2.48
N ASP A 9 3.53 -1.21 -3.10
CA ASP A 9 3.08 -2.44 -2.47
C ASP A 9 4.14 -3.57 -2.51
N SER A 10 3.82 -4.71 -1.89
CA SER A 10 4.71 -5.87 -1.83
C SER A 10 4.99 -6.49 -3.20
N PHE A 11 4.06 -6.41 -4.16
CA PHE A 11 4.25 -6.90 -5.53
C PHE A 11 5.19 -5.97 -6.31
N GLN A 12 5.05 -4.66 -6.17
CA GLN A 12 5.92 -3.68 -6.81
C GLN A 12 7.37 -3.83 -6.36
N ASP A 13 7.60 -4.10 -5.08
CA ASP A 13 8.94 -4.31 -4.51
C ASP A 13 9.53 -5.68 -4.84
N THR A 14 8.75 -6.76 -4.66
CA THR A 14 9.28 -8.13 -4.74
C THR A 14 9.08 -8.80 -6.10
N LYS A 15 8.26 -8.19 -6.98
CA LYS A 15 7.78 -8.74 -8.26
C LYS A 15 7.14 -10.13 -8.13
N LYS A 16 6.60 -10.45 -6.95
CA LYS A 16 6.01 -11.76 -6.63
C LYS A 16 4.64 -11.57 -6.02
N TRP A 17 3.68 -12.39 -6.48
CA TRP A 17 2.41 -12.52 -5.78
C TRP A 17 2.65 -13.21 -4.44
N GLN A 18 2.16 -12.57 -3.38
CA GLN A 18 2.30 -13.06 -2.02
C GLN A 18 0.94 -13.48 -1.49
N ASN A 19 0.94 -14.55 -0.70
CA ASN A 19 -0.25 -14.95 0.05
C ASN A 19 -0.36 -14.10 1.32
N TRP A 20 -1.49 -14.23 2.02
CA TRP A 20 -1.76 -13.48 3.25
C TRP A 20 -0.63 -13.58 4.29
N PHE A 21 -0.09 -14.78 4.52
CA PHE A 21 0.97 -14.99 5.51
C PHE A 21 2.27 -14.26 5.13
N LYS A 22 2.73 -14.39 3.89
CA LYS A 22 3.93 -13.67 3.42
C LYS A 22 3.75 -12.16 3.43
N CYS A 23 2.52 -11.69 3.21
CA CYS A 23 2.14 -10.30 3.34
C CYS A 23 2.28 -9.80 4.81
N GLN A 24 2.02 -10.64 5.82
CA GLN A 24 2.31 -10.30 7.21
C GLN A 24 3.82 -10.23 7.45
N ASP A 25 4.58 -11.22 6.99
CA ASP A 25 6.05 -11.21 7.09
C ASP A 25 6.66 -9.96 6.44
N TYR A 26 6.14 -9.54 5.28
CA TYR A 26 6.56 -8.33 4.60
C TYR A 26 6.40 -7.07 5.47
N THR A 27 5.30 -6.98 6.21
CA THR A 27 5.03 -5.85 7.11
C THR A 27 6.00 -5.87 8.29
N GLU A 28 6.23 -7.04 8.88
CA GLU A 28 7.18 -7.23 9.97
C GLU A 28 8.61 -6.86 9.54
N ILE A 29 9.05 -7.34 8.37
CA ILE A 29 10.36 -6.99 7.80
C ILE A 29 10.47 -5.49 7.57
N THR A 30 9.41 -4.84 7.06
CA THR A 30 9.38 -3.38 6.83
C THR A 30 9.55 -2.60 8.14
N ASN A 31 8.95 -3.10 9.23
CA ASN A 31 9.10 -2.52 10.58
C ASN A 31 10.50 -2.72 11.14
N ILE A 32 11.07 -3.93 11.01
CA ILE A 32 12.45 -4.22 11.43
C ILE A 32 13.45 -3.32 10.69
N GLN A 33 13.21 -3.06 9.41
CA GLN A 33 14.05 -2.19 8.58
C GLN A 33 13.87 -0.69 8.89
N ARG A 34 12.90 -0.32 9.73
CA ARG A 34 12.53 1.08 10.01
C ARG A 34 12.30 1.89 8.73
N PHE A 35 11.57 1.32 7.76
CA PHE A 35 11.37 2.00 6.48
C PHE A 35 10.77 3.40 6.69
N ALA A 36 11.36 4.41 6.04
CA ALA A 36 11.08 5.83 6.24
C ALA A 36 11.14 6.31 7.71
N GLY A 37 11.93 5.64 8.56
CA GLY A 37 12.07 5.95 9.99
C GLY A 37 10.89 5.50 10.86
N SER A 38 10.00 4.65 10.34
CA SER A 38 8.81 4.16 11.04
C SER A 38 8.89 2.65 11.31
N GLU A 39 8.45 2.24 12.49
CA GLU A 39 8.30 0.84 12.94
C GLU A 39 6.83 0.41 13.09
N GLU A 40 5.89 1.28 12.71
CA GLU A 40 4.45 1.08 12.90
C GLU A 40 3.69 0.82 11.58
N TRP A 41 4.37 0.24 10.60
CA TRP A 41 3.72 -0.20 9.36
C TRP A 41 2.72 -1.31 9.66
N ARG A 42 1.52 -1.19 9.08
CA ARG A 42 0.43 -2.14 9.20
C ARG A 42 -0.45 -2.11 7.96
N TYR A 43 -1.31 -3.12 7.82
CA TYR A 43 -2.41 -3.06 6.87
C TYR A 43 -3.44 -1.99 7.29
N PRO A 44 -4.03 -1.28 6.31
CA PRO A 44 -5.16 -0.40 6.58
C PRO A 44 -6.38 -1.22 7.02
N ASN A 45 -7.27 -0.60 7.79
CA ASN A 45 -8.61 -1.15 7.97
C ASN A 45 -9.48 -0.81 6.73
N GLU A 46 -10.68 -1.40 6.68
CA GLU A 46 -11.61 -1.20 5.55
C GLU A 46 -11.92 0.28 5.29
N THR A 47 -12.22 1.05 6.34
CA THR A 47 -12.54 2.49 6.23
C THR A 47 -11.36 3.31 5.71
N GLU A 48 -10.15 3.00 6.15
CA GLU A 48 -8.92 3.64 5.68
C GLU A 48 -8.65 3.32 4.22
N ALA A 49 -8.86 2.06 3.80
CA ALA A 49 -8.73 1.68 2.40
C ALA A 49 -9.76 2.40 1.52
N TRP A 50 -11.02 2.49 1.96
CA TRP A 50 -12.06 3.24 1.25
C TRP A 50 -11.76 4.73 1.15
N SER A 51 -11.07 5.31 2.14
CA SER A 51 -10.71 6.73 2.10
C SER A 51 -9.73 7.10 0.97
N LEU A 52 -9.06 6.12 0.35
CA LEU A 52 -8.21 6.34 -0.82
C LEU A 52 -9.01 6.46 -2.13
N PHE A 53 -10.24 5.92 -2.15
CA PHE A 53 -11.08 5.89 -3.33
C PHE A 53 -11.84 7.22 -3.48
N ASP A 54 -11.65 7.89 -4.60
CA ASP A 54 -12.37 9.12 -4.93
C ASP A 54 -12.52 9.25 -6.45
N LEU A 55 -13.79 9.31 -6.90
CA LEU A 55 -14.19 9.42 -8.30
C LEU A 55 -13.64 10.68 -9.00
N SER A 56 -13.25 11.70 -8.23
CA SER A 56 -12.62 12.91 -8.78
C SER A 56 -11.16 12.69 -9.20
N ASN A 57 -10.50 11.68 -8.62
CA ASN A 57 -9.13 11.33 -8.95
C ASN A 57 -9.09 10.44 -10.20
N LYS A 58 -8.07 10.69 -11.03
CA LYS A 58 -7.78 9.87 -12.21
C LYS A 58 -6.35 9.40 -12.14
N ASN A 59 -6.16 8.09 -12.10
CA ASN A 59 -4.88 7.42 -12.19
C ASN A 59 -5.05 6.16 -13.05
N THR A 60 -3.96 5.51 -13.44
CA THR A 60 -3.97 4.32 -14.30
C THR A 60 -3.26 3.18 -13.62
N ASP A 61 -3.83 1.99 -13.70
CA ASP A 61 -3.20 0.78 -13.21
C ASP A 61 -2.05 0.31 -14.13
N LYS A 62 -1.44 -0.84 -13.79
CA LYS A 62 -0.36 -1.43 -14.60
C LYS A 62 -0.78 -1.92 -15.99
N TYR A 63 -2.08 -2.08 -16.25
CA TYR A 63 -2.64 -2.51 -17.53
C TYR A 63 -3.20 -1.33 -18.34
N GLY A 64 -3.22 -0.12 -17.76
CA GLY A 64 -3.75 1.08 -18.38
C GLY A 64 -5.24 1.31 -18.10
N ASP A 65 -5.84 0.55 -17.18
CA ASP A 65 -7.21 0.75 -16.75
C ASP A 65 -7.30 1.94 -15.79
N GLU A 66 -8.35 2.75 -15.93
CA GLU A 66 -8.58 3.90 -15.07
C GLU A 66 -8.93 3.44 -13.64
N ILE A 67 -8.17 3.96 -12.68
CA ILE A 67 -8.39 3.78 -11.25
C ILE A 67 -8.62 5.13 -10.58
N TYR A 68 -9.55 5.15 -9.62
CA TYR A 68 -9.99 6.35 -8.92
C TYR A 68 -9.18 6.57 -7.64
N LEU A 69 -7.86 6.45 -7.75
CA LEU A 69 -6.89 6.70 -6.68
C LEU A 69 -6.09 7.97 -7.01
N HIS A 70 -5.62 8.67 -5.99
CA HIS A 70 -4.80 9.87 -6.20
C HIS A 70 -3.51 9.53 -6.99
N PRO A 71 -3.06 10.38 -7.96
CA PRO A 71 -1.87 10.12 -8.79
C PRO A 71 -0.52 9.99 -8.06
N ILE A 72 -0.52 10.15 -6.74
CA ILE A 72 0.67 9.96 -5.90
C ILE A 72 1.00 8.47 -5.70
N PHE A 73 -0.01 7.61 -5.89
CA PHE A 73 0.03 6.16 -5.77
C PHE A 73 0.40 5.52 -7.11
#